data_AF-A0A151A6E9-F1
#
_entry.id   AF-A0A151A6E9-F1
#
_cell.length_a   1.000
_cell.length_b   1.000
_cell.length_c   1.000
_cell.angle_alpha   90.00
_cell.angle_beta   90.00
_cell.angle_gamma   90.00
#
_symmetry.space_group_name_H-M   'P 1'
#
loop_
_entity.id
_entity.type
_entity.pdbx_description
1 polymer ?
#
loop_
_entity_poly.entity_id
_entity_poly.type
_entity_poly.pdbx_seq_one_letter_code
_entity_poly.pdbx_strand_id
1 'polypeptide(L)'
;MAIRYLKDETRVYLYINEENNVYFVGIPDYNWSVEVSTLLDTIGIKEEFVMHLFTIFDEQKSTHITNQIIEWLEVLKENINEY
;
A
#
# COMPACT_ATOMS: atom_id res chain seq x y z
N MET A 1 -5.67 10.86 3.63
CA MET A 1 -4.61 10.56 2.62
C MET A 1 -3.26 10.89 3.23
N ALA A 2 -2.27 10.03 3.05
CA ALA A 2 -0.90 10.23 3.54
C ALA A 2 0.11 10.07 2.38
N ILE A 3 1.24 10.75 2.50
CA ILE A 3 2.38 10.59 1.59
C ILE A 3 3.54 10.02 2.40
N ARG A 4 4.20 9.00 1.84
CA ARG A 4 5.40 8.37 2.36
C ARG A 4 6.46 8.28 1.26
N TYR A 5 7.67 7.97 1.67
CA TYR A 5 8.82 7.93 0.78
C TYR A 5 9.55 6.61 0.97
N LEU A 6 9.87 5.95 -0.13
CA LEU A 6 10.83 4.86 -0.12
C LEU A 6 12.25 5.41 0.13
N LYS A 7 13.21 4.50 0.35
CA LYS A 7 14.61 4.86 0.61
C LYS A 7 15.26 5.67 -0.52
N ASP A 8 14.80 5.49 -1.74
CA ASP A 8 15.27 6.20 -2.93
C ASP A 8 14.47 7.49 -3.22
N GLU A 9 13.75 8.02 -2.21
CA GLU A 9 12.91 9.22 -2.30
C GLU A 9 11.70 9.08 -3.23
N THR A 10 11.42 7.86 -3.75
CA THR A 10 10.19 7.58 -4.50
C THR A 10 8.98 7.85 -3.64
N ARG A 11 8.00 8.58 -4.20
CA ARG A 11 6.76 8.93 -3.49
C ARG A 11 5.76 7.79 -3.52
N VAL A 12 5.16 7.51 -2.36
CA VAL A 12 4.06 6.55 -2.18
C VAL A 12 2.88 7.26 -1.55
N TYR A 13 1.75 7.24 -2.24
CA TYR A 13 0.50 7.84 -1.81
C TYR A 13 -0.37 6.75 -1.20
N LEU A 14 -0.86 6.96 0.01
CA LEU A 14 -1.65 6.00 0.77
C LEU A 14 -3.01 6.61 1.11
N TYR A 15 -4.06 5.84 0.91
CA TYR A 15 -5.41 6.22 1.30
C TYR A 15 -6.21 5.01 1.75
N ILE A 16 -6.97 5.18 2.84
CA ILE A 16 -7.89 4.19 3.35
C ILE A 16 -9.29 4.70 3.03
N ASN A 17 -10.04 3.92 2.25
CA ASN A 17 -11.43 4.19 1.94
C ASN A 17 -12.30 3.20 2.70
N GLU A 18 -12.79 3.62 3.87
CA GLU A 18 -13.63 2.78 4.73
C GLU A 18 -15.01 2.53 4.10
N GLU A 19 -15.56 3.47 3.32
CA GLU A 19 -16.86 3.31 2.66
C GLU A 19 -16.83 2.18 1.64
N ASN A 20 -15.75 2.08 0.85
CA ASN A 20 -15.60 1.08 -0.19
C ASN A 20 -14.80 -0.16 0.25
N ASN A 21 -14.34 -0.21 1.50
CA ASN A 21 -13.48 -1.28 2.03
C ASN A 21 -12.23 -1.53 1.17
N VAL A 22 -11.50 -0.46 0.81
CA VAL A 22 -10.26 -0.57 0.02
C VAL A 22 -9.12 0.25 0.59
N TYR A 23 -7.91 -0.28 0.46
CA TYR A 23 -6.67 0.49 0.51
C TYR A 23 -6.29 0.92 -0.90
N PHE A 24 -6.10 2.21 -1.08
CA PHE A 24 -5.54 2.77 -2.30
C PHE A 24 -4.06 3.08 -2.08
N VAL A 25 -3.23 2.61 -3.00
CA VAL A 25 -1.79 2.91 -3.03
C VAL A 25 -1.41 3.42 -4.42
N GLY A 26 -0.74 4.56 -4.47
CA GLY A 26 -0.20 5.13 -5.70
C GLY A 26 1.30 5.33 -5.62
N ILE A 27 2.02 5.03 -6.70
CA ILE A 27 3.46 5.31 -6.85
C ILE A 27 3.64 6.12 -8.16
N PRO A 28 3.52 7.46 -8.09
CA PRO A 28 3.46 8.32 -9.27
C PRO A 28 4.70 8.24 -10.16
N ASP A 29 5.88 8.05 -9.57
CA ASP A 29 7.15 7.99 -10.30
C ASP A 29 7.23 6.77 -11.25
N TYR A 30 6.34 5.79 -11.06
CA TYR A 30 6.19 4.59 -11.89
C TYR A 30 4.86 4.56 -12.68
N ASN A 31 4.06 5.64 -12.66
CA ASN A 31 2.71 5.69 -13.24
C ASN A 31 1.83 4.51 -12.80
N TRP A 32 1.93 4.13 -11.52
CA TRP A 32 1.31 2.93 -11.00
C TRP A 32 0.40 3.26 -9.81
N SER A 33 -0.73 2.56 -9.73
CA SER A 33 -1.61 2.58 -8.57
C SER A 33 -2.42 1.30 -8.49
N VAL A 34 -2.87 0.95 -7.29
CA VAL A 34 -3.73 -0.21 -7.04
C VAL A 34 -4.74 0.10 -5.94
N GLU A 35 -5.90 -0.53 -6.04
CA GLU A 35 -6.86 -0.68 -4.94
C GLU A 35 -6.88 -2.14 -4.49
N VAL A 36 -6.71 -2.36 -3.19
CA VAL A 36 -6.75 -3.70 -2.58
C VAL A 36 -7.87 -3.74 -1.55
N SER A 37 -8.70 -4.77 -1.62
CA SER A 37 -9.84 -4.95 -0.71
C SER A 37 -9.38 -5.19 0.73
N THR A 38 -9.95 -4.45 1.68
CA THR A 38 -9.71 -4.64 3.11
C THR A 38 -10.58 -5.75 3.71
N LEU A 39 -11.41 -6.42 2.89
CA LEU A 39 -12.18 -7.60 3.30
C LEU A 39 -11.33 -8.88 3.29
N LEU A 40 -10.16 -8.83 2.67
CA LEU A 40 -9.16 -9.90 2.72
C LEU A 40 -8.48 -9.94 4.09
N ASP A 41 -7.94 -11.09 4.46
CA ASP A 41 -7.05 -11.18 5.61
C ASP A 41 -5.68 -10.55 5.32
N THR A 42 -4.85 -10.37 6.34
CA THR A 42 -3.54 -9.71 6.20
C THR A 42 -2.64 -10.41 5.16
N ILE A 43 -2.76 -11.74 5.04
CA ILE A 43 -1.99 -12.53 4.07
C ILE A 43 -2.47 -12.21 2.65
N GLY A 44 -3.78 -12.26 2.40
CA GLY A 44 -4.37 -11.95 1.11
C GLY A 44 -4.09 -10.52 0.66
N ILE A 45 -4.18 -9.53 1.56
CA ILE A 45 -3.83 -8.13 1.24
C ILE A 45 -2.36 -8.04 0.82
N LYS A 46 -1.45 -8.71 1.54
CA LYS A 46 -0.03 -8.72 1.21
C LYS A 46 0.24 -9.38 -0.14
N GLU A 47 -0.39 -10.53 -0.41
CA GLU A 47 -0.25 -11.23 -1.69
C GLU A 47 -0.72 -10.37 -2.87
N GLU A 48 -1.89 -9.72 -2.75
CA GLU A 48 -2.40 -8.79 -3.77
C GLU A 48 -1.41 -7.66 -4.07
N PHE A 49 -0.90 -6.98 -3.03
CA PHE A 49 0.09 -5.93 -3.23
C PHE A 49 1.36 -6.44 -3.91
N VAL A 50 1.88 -7.60 -3.48
CA VAL A 50 3.07 -8.20 -4.09
C VAL A 50 2.82 -8.53 -5.57
N MET A 51 1.70 -9.18 -5.89
CA MET A 51 1.32 -9.52 -7.27
C MET A 51 1.23 -8.29 -8.16
N HIS A 52 0.56 -7.23 -7.69
CA HIS A 52 0.41 -6.00 -8.47
C HIS A 52 1.74 -5.25 -8.61
N LEU A 53 2.59 -5.22 -7.57
CA LEU A 53 3.90 -4.57 -7.65
C LEU A 53 4.90 -5.32 -8.55
N PHE A 54 4.77 -6.64 -8.73
CA PHE A 54 5.58 -7.40 -9.70
C PHE A 54 5.43 -6.92 -11.13
N THR A 55 4.38 -6.16 -11.46
CA THR A 55 4.22 -5.56 -12.79
C THR A 55 5.27 -4.48 -13.09
N ILE A 56 5.91 -3.92 -12.05
CA ILE A 56 6.87 -2.81 -12.16
C ILE A 56 8.20 -3.04 -11.40
N PHE A 57 8.25 -4.03 -10.52
CA PHE A 57 9.44 -4.38 -9.72
C PHE A 57 9.72 -5.89 -9.73
N ASP A 58 10.93 -6.29 -9.33
CA ASP A 58 11.26 -7.70 -9.14
C ASP A 58 10.65 -8.28 -7.85
N GLU A 59 10.87 -9.58 -7.64
CA GLU A 59 10.27 -10.32 -6.53
C GLU A 59 10.62 -9.72 -5.16
N GLN A 60 11.92 -9.50 -4.99
CA GLN A 60 12.51 -9.06 -3.74
C GLN A 60 12.09 -7.63 -3.40
N LYS A 61 12.13 -6.73 -4.39
CA LYS A 61 11.77 -5.32 -4.23
C LYS A 61 10.28 -5.16 -3.96
N SER A 62 9.41 -5.91 -4.65
CA SER A 62 7.97 -5.82 -4.41
C SER A 62 7.60 -6.34 -3.03
N THR A 63 8.17 -7.46 -2.59
CA THR A 63 7.94 -7.98 -1.23
C THR A 63 8.39 -6.98 -0.16
N HIS A 64 9.55 -6.34 -0.37
CA HIS A 64 10.05 -5.32 0.54
C HIS A 64 9.14 -4.08 0.60
N ILE A 65 8.74 -3.56 -0.56
CA ILE A 65 7.84 -2.39 -0.67
C ILE A 65 6.48 -2.70 -0.07
N THR A 66 5.92 -3.89 -0.32
CA THR A 66 4.65 -4.31 0.29
C THR A 66 4.72 -4.29 1.80
N ASN A 67 5.78 -4.84 2.41
CA ASN A 67 5.90 -4.83 3.88
C ASN A 67 5.88 -3.39 4.43
N GLN A 68 6.60 -2.46 3.79
CA GLN A 68 6.58 -1.05 4.19
C GLN A 68 5.19 -0.41 4.03
N ILE A 69 4.51 -0.68 2.92
CA ILE A 69 3.15 -0.20 2.66
C ILE A 69 2.18 -0.67 3.76
N ILE A 70 2.23 -1.95 4.11
CA ILE A 70 1.36 -2.52 5.15
C ILE A 70 1.61 -1.86 6.50
N GLU A 71 2.87 -1.72 6.91
CA GLU A 71 3.23 -1.01 8.16
C GLU A 71 2.68 0.43 8.16
N TRP A 72 2.79 1.15 7.04
CA TRP A 72 2.26 2.51 6.93
C TRP A 72 0.73 2.56 6.96
N LEU A 73 0.05 1.59 6.36
CA LEU A 73 -1.40 1.49 6.37
C LEU A 73 -1.94 1.16 7.77
N GLU A 74 -1.26 0.29 8.52
CA GLU A 74 -1.60 0.00 9.92
C GLU A 74 -1.50 1.24 10.79
N VAL A 75 -0.38 1.97 10.73
CA VAL A 75 -0.21 3.24 11.44
C VAL A 75 -1.27 4.25 11.01
N LEU A 76 -1.59 4.34 9.72
CA LEU A 76 -2.61 5.26 9.23
C LEU A 76 -4.00 4.91 9.76
N LYS A 77 -4.33 3.61 9.83
CA LYS A 77 -5.60 3.12 10.36
C LYS A 77 -5.75 3.39 11.86
N GLU A 78 -4.68 3.23 12.64
CA GLU A 78 -4.68 3.57 14.07
C GLU A 78 -5.03 5.06 14.29
N ASN A 79 -4.41 5.96 13.51
CA ASN A 79 -4.66 7.40 13.62
C ASN A 79 -6.10 7.83 13.22
N ILE A 80 -6.81 7.03 12.41
CA ILE A 80 -8.21 7.31 12.04
C ILE A 80 -9.15 6.95 13.20
N ASN A 81 -8.84 5.88 13.95
CA ASN A 81 -9.69 5.39 15.04
C ASN A 81 -9.56 6.17 16.36
N GLU A 82 -8.66 7.16 16.43
CA GLU A 82 -8.47 8.01 17.61
C GLU A 82 -9.43 9.24 17.65
N TYR A 83 -10.32 9.37 16.67
CA TYR A 83 -11.31 10.46 16.55
C TYR A 83 -12.74 9.93 16.41
#